data_AF-B7FWZ6-F1
#
_entry.id   AF-B7FWZ6-F1
#
_cell.length_a   1.000
_cell.length_b   1.000
_cell.length_c   1.000
_cell.angle_alpha   90.00
_cell.angle_beta   90.00
_cell.angle_gamma   90.00
#
_symmetry.space_group_name_H-M   'P 1'
#
loop_
_entity.id
_entity.type
_entity.pdbx_description
1 polymer ?
#
loop_
_entity_poly.entity_id
_entity_poly.type
_entity_poly.pdbx_seq_one_letter_code
_entity_poly.pdbx_strand_id
1 'polypeptide(L)' 'RVLYLDNVVQSRLLGETAYHESLVHPAMFSHQNPRRVAIIGGGEGAALREVLKHRTVEMVTMLEIDEAMVNASRSF' A
#
# COMPACT_ATOMS: atom_id res chain seq x y z
N ARG A 1 2.41 -16.72 0.03
CA ARG A 1 1.93 -16.32 -1.32
C ARG A 1 2.90 -15.28 -1.87
N VAL A 2 3.10 -15.24 -3.19
CA VAL A 2 3.99 -14.30 -3.88
C VAL A 2 3.22 -13.66 -5.03
N LEU A 3 3.23 -12.34 -5.10
CA LEU A 3 2.65 -11.59 -6.20
C LEU A 3 3.72 -11.33 -7.25
N TYR A 4 3.40 -11.70 -8.49
CA TYR A 4 4.22 -11.41 -9.66
C TYR A 4 3.43 -10.51 -10.61
N LEU A 5 4.10 -9.51 -11.17
CA LEU A 5 3.62 -8.71 -12.29
C LEU A 5 4.72 -8.71 -13.34
N ASP A 6 4.40 -9.12 -14.57
CA ASP A 6 5.37 -9.27 -15.67
C ASP A 6 6.62 -10.08 -15.29
N ASN A 7 6.42 -11.19 -14.55
CA ASN A 7 7.47 -12.05 -14.01
C ASN A 7 8.40 -11.39 -12.97
N VAL A 8 8.10 -10.16 -12.55
CA VAL A 8 8.80 -9.44 -11.48
C VAL A 8 8.05 -9.63 -10.16
N VAL A 9 8.79 -9.96 -9.11
CA VAL A 9 8.24 -10.06 -7.76
C VAL A 9 7.82 -8.68 -7.28
N GLN A 10 6.54 -8.50 -6.99
CA GLN A 10 6.01 -7.26 -6.41
C GLN A 10 6.00 -7.34 -4.88
N SER A 11 5.53 -8.47 -4.35
CA SER A 11 5.42 -8.69 -2.91
C SER A 11 5.37 -10.17 -2.55
N ARG A 12 5.69 -10.46 -1.28
CA ARG A 12 5.70 -11.80 -0.70
C ARG A 12 5.12 -11.74 0.70
N LEU A 13 4.26 -12.70 1.04
CA LEU A 13 3.63 -12.78 2.36
C LEU A 13 4.64 -12.69 3.52
N LEU A 14 5.82 -13.30 3.36
CA LEU A 14 6.90 -13.19 4.32
C LEU A 14 7.86 -12.09 3.89
N GLY A 15 8.01 -11.06 4.74
CA GLY A 15 8.99 -10.00 4.57
C GLY A 15 8.47 -8.72 3.89
N GLU A 16 7.24 -8.69 3.36
CA GLU A 16 6.66 -7.46 2.77
C GLU A 16 6.57 -6.30 3.76
N THR A 17 6.44 -6.59 5.05
CA THR A 17 6.27 -5.59 6.10
C THR A 17 7.40 -4.56 6.09
N ALA A 18 8.65 -5.00 5.94
CA ALA A 18 9.80 -4.09 5.95
C ALA A 18 9.73 -3.08 4.79
N TYR A 19 9.25 -3.49 3.61
CA TYR A 19 9.08 -2.61 2.47
C TYR A 19 7.96 -1.60 2.71
N HIS A 20 6.76 -2.07 3.08
CA HIS A 20 5.60 -1.20 3.23
C HIS A 20 5.70 -0.24 4.42
N GLU A 21 6.25 -0.71 5.55
CA GLU A 21 6.50 0.15 6.71
C GLU A 21 7.51 1.24 6.39
N SER A 22 8.61 0.89 5.72
CA SER A 22 9.65 1.85 5.32
C SER A 22 9.17 2.83 4.25
N LEU A 23 8.25 2.41 3.39
CA LEU A 23 7.65 3.27 2.37
C LEU A 23 6.69 4.30 2.99
N VAL A 24 5.87 3.88 3.96
CA VAL A 24 4.75 4.68 4.47
C VAL A 24 5.10 5.49 5.71
N HIS A 25 5.68 4.86 6.73
CA HIS A 25 5.80 5.48 8.05
C HIS A 25 6.70 6.71 8.10
N PRO A 26 7.85 6.78 7.39
CA PRO A 26 8.67 7.98 7.38
C PRO A 26 7.91 9.23 6.91
N ALA A 27 7.13 9.11 5.84
CA ALA A 27 6.33 10.21 5.31
C ALA A 27 5.22 10.62 6.30
N MET A 28 4.52 9.64 6.88
CA MET A 28 3.42 9.90 7.81
C MET A 28 3.89 10.50 9.14
N PHE A 29 5.05 10.10 9.66
CA PHE A 29 5.61 10.67 10.89
C PHE A 29 6.25 12.06 10.70
N SER A 30 6.69 12.37 9.48
CA SER A 30 7.30 13.68 9.17
C SER A 30 6.26 14.80 9.06
N HIS A 31 5.00 14.46 8.82
CA HIS A 31 3.90 15.41 8.72
C HIS A 31 3.17 15.51 10.07
N GLN A 32 2.89 16.72 10.55
CA GLN A 32 2.30 16.93 11.88
C GLN A 32 0.89 16.35 12.04
N ASN A 33 0.08 16.38 10.99
CA ASN A 33 -1.30 15.87 11.02
C ASN A 33 -1.77 15.40 9.62
N PRO A 34 -1.31 14.24 9.12
CA PRO A 34 -1.68 13.76 7.79
C PRO A 34 -3.12 13.25 7.79
N ARG A 35 -4.00 13.96 7.07
CA ARG A 35 -5.45 13.64 7.01
C ARG A 35 -5.91 13.06 5.68
N ARG A 36 -5.29 13.48 4.58
CA ARG A 36 -5.62 13.02 3.23
C ARG A 36 -4.37 12.46 2.59
N VAL A 37 -4.42 11.22 2.14
CA VAL A 37 -3.27 10.50 1.59
C VAL A 37 -3.62 9.99 0.20
N ALA A 38 -2.75 10.25 -0.77
CA ALA A 38 -2.82 9.65 -2.09
C ALA A 38 -1.76 8.56 -2.19
N ILE A 39 -2.17 7.36 -2.61
CA ILE A 39 -1.28 6.24 -2.92
C ILE A 39 -1.31 6.08 -4.45
N ILE A 40 -0.16 6.23 -5.09
CA ILE A 40 -0.01 6.01 -6.53
C ILE A 40 0.45 4.57 -6.74
N GLY A 41 -0.35 3.79 -7.46
CA GLY A 41 -0.26 2.33 -7.50
C GLY A 41 -0.81 1.71 -6.22
N GLY A 42 -0.14 0.65 -5.75
CA GLY A 42 -0.48 -0.01 -4.50
C GLY A 42 -1.68 -0.94 -4.61
N GLY A 43 -2.01 -1.44 -5.80
CA GLY A 43 -3.11 -2.37 -6.04
C GLY A 43 -3.17 -3.60 -5.12
N GLU A 44 -2.04 -3.98 -4.50
CA GLU A 44 -1.96 -5.01 -3.46
C GLU A 44 -2.68 -4.64 -2.16
N GLY A 45 -2.77 -3.35 -1.82
CA GLY A 45 -3.40 -2.85 -0.61
C GLY A 45 -2.50 -2.87 0.64
N ALA A 46 -1.28 -3.39 0.57
CA ALA A 46 -0.37 -3.41 1.72
C ALA A 46 0.10 -2.01 2.13
N ALA A 47 0.38 -1.10 1.18
CA ALA A 47 0.64 0.31 1.50
C ALA A 47 -0.59 0.99 2.14
N LEU A 48 -1.80 0.70 1.65
CA LEU A 48 -3.05 1.20 2.23
C LEU A 48 -3.21 0.73 3.68
N ARG A 49 -2.94 -0.54 3.96
CA ARG A 49 -2.95 -1.11 5.33
C ARG A 49 -2.05 -0.31 6.28
N GLU A 50 -0.83 0.02 5.84
CA GLU A 50 0.10 0.80 6.66
C GLU A 50 -0.36 2.24 6.88
N VAL A 51 -0.92 2.89 5.85
CA VAL A 51 -1.48 4.25 5.96
C VAL A 51 -2.62 4.28 6.98
N LEU A 52 -3.52 3.30 6.93
CA LEU A 52 -4.69 3.21 7.82
C LEU A 52 -4.35 2.91 9.29
N LYS A 53 -3.08 2.60 9.62
CA LYS A 53 -2.62 2.53 11.02
C LYS A 53 -2.57 3.92 11.68
N HIS A 54 -2.51 5.01 10.89
CA HIS A 54 -2.43 6.38 11.40
C HIS A 54 -3.83 6.96 11.64
N ARG A 55 -4.17 7.17 12.92
CA ARG A 55 -5.51 7.64 13.34
C ARG A 55 -5.89 9.04 12.85
N THR A 56 -4.93 9.83 12.37
CA THR A 56 -5.17 11.17 11.82
C THR A 56 -5.79 11.11 10.41
N VAL A 57 -5.71 9.97 9.73
CA VAL A 57 -6.17 9.82 8.35
C VAL A 57 -7.69 9.80 8.29
N GLU A 58 -8.25 10.69 7.48
CA GLU A 58 -9.69 10.84 7.22
C GLU A 58 -10.06 10.28 5.84
N MET A 59 -9.14 10.33 4.87
CA MET A 59 -9.36 9.84 3.51
C MET A 59 -8.06 9.32 2.89
N VAL A 60 -8.17 8.17 2.21
CA VAL A 60 -7.11 7.62 1.38
C VAL A 60 -7.65 7.43 -0.04
N THR A 61 -6.91 7.93 -1.03
CA THR A 61 -7.19 7.69 -2.45
C THR A 61 -6.10 6.81 -3.02
N MET A 62 -6.43 5.59 -3.40
CA MET A 62 -5.52 4.67 -4.08
C MET A 62 -5.78 4.72 -5.58
N LEU A 63 -4.75 5.06 -6.35
CA LEU A 63 -4.79 5.27 -7.79
C LEU A 63 -4.01 4.14 -8.47
N GLU A 64 -4.70 3.05 -8.80
CA GLU A 64 -4.12 1.92 -9.52
C GLU A 64 -4.59 1.94 -10.98
N ILE A 65 -3.65 1.74 -11.91
CA ILE A 65 -3.94 1.71 -13.34
C ILE A 65 -4.45 0.34 -13.78
N ASP A 66 -4.02 -0.72 -13.10
CA ASP A 66 -4.38 -2.09 -13.44
C ASP A 66 -5.50 -2.62 -12.52
N GLU A 67 -6.73 -2.61 -13.03
CA GLU A 67 -7.90 -3.15 -12.32
C GLU A 67 -7.76 -4.65 -12.02
N ALA A 68 -7.09 -5.42 -12.89
CA ALA A 68 -6.91 -6.85 -12.69
C ALA A 68 -6.02 -7.14 -11.47
N MET A 69 -5.02 -6.29 -11.22
CA MET A 69 -4.19 -6.36 -10.01
C MET A 69 -5.04 -6.17 -8.75
N VAL A 70 -5.90 -5.15 -8.72
CA VAL A 70 -6.78 -4.87 -7.57
C VAL A 70 -7.73 -6.05 -7.32
N ASN A 71 -8.33 -6.59 -8.37
CA ASN A 71 -9.27 -7.71 -8.26
C ASN A 71 -8.59 -9.00 -7.81
N ALA A 72 -7.37 -9.27 -8.29
CA ALA A 72 -6.57 -10.39 -7.83
C ALA A 72 -6.22 -10.25 -6.34
N SER A 73 -5.74 -9.08 -5.91
CA SER A 73 -5.37 -8.83 -4.52
C SER A 73 -6.55 -8.81 -3.53
N ARG A 74 -7.78 -8.63 -4.00
CA ARG A 74 -9.00 -8.80 -3.17
C ARG A 74 -9.41 -10.27 -3.02
N SER A 75 -9.07 -11.09 -4.00
CA SER A 75 -9.54 -12.48 -4.09
C SER A 75 -8.59 -13.48 -3.44
N PHE A 76 -7.31 -13.10 -3.27
CA PHE A 76 -6.23 -13.94 -2.75
C PHE A 76 -5.50 -13.27 -1.59
#